data_AF-A0A4Q3U491-F1
#
_entry.id   AF-A0A4Q3U491-F1
#
_cell.length_a   1.000
_cell.length_b   1.000
_cell.length_c   1.000
_cell.angle_alpha   90.00
_cell.angle_beta   90.00
_cell.angle_gamma   90.00
#
_symmetry.space_group_name_H-M   'P 1'
#
loop_
_entity.id
_entity.type
_entity.pdbx_description
1 polymer ?
#
loop_
_entity_poly.entity_id
_entity_poly.type
_entity_poly.pdbx_seq_one_letter_code
_entity_poly.pdbx_strand_id
1 'polypeptide(L)'
;RRAVEKTYRAKVSIGEPKALPKSAYYPPRRRYRADRVIAWLEPQGTSQKVLGLTKSDISVPSRGHADWGVGGFAGIGKRAAVASSFRTRGDLECFGEVAVHELGHTLGRPHCPTRGCTMRDAQGKLPIGRSRIWFCDLCRRQLGRWLRPSGT
;
A
#
# COMPACT_ATOMS: atom_id res chain seq x y z
N ARG A 1 -7.53 -6.55 -6.51
CA ARG A 1 -7.12 -7.66 -7.42
C ARG A 1 -6.64 -7.14 -8.78
N ARG A 2 -7.54 -6.63 -9.64
CA ARG A 2 -7.21 -6.20 -11.02
C ARG A 2 -5.96 -5.29 -11.15
N ALA A 3 -5.86 -4.23 -10.36
CA ALA A 3 -4.71 -3.32 -10.40
C ALA A 3 -3.36 -4.03 -10.12
N VAL A 4 -3.35 -4.93 -9.14
CA VAL A 4 -2.16 -5.71 -8.76
C VAL A 4 -1.79 -6.68 -9.87
N GLU A 5 -2.76 -7.44 -10.40
CA GLU A 5 -2.51 -8.44 -11.45
C GLU A 5 -2.06 -7.80 -12.77
N LYS A 6 -2.59 -6.61 -13.12
CA LYS A 6 -2.14 -5.85 -14.29
C LYS A 6 -0.73 -5.29 -14.13
N THR A 7 -0.31 -4.99 -12.90
CA THR A 7 0.97 -4.33 -12.62
C THR A 7 2.10 -5.31 -12.36
N TYR A 8 1.85 -6.31 -11.52
CA TYR A 8 2.86 -7.24 -11.04
C TYR A 8 2.64 -8.65 -11.60
N ARG A 9 3.73 -9.36 -11.87
CA ARG A 9 3.79 -10.80 -12.18
C ARG A 9 3.50 -11.59 -10.91
N ALA A 10 2.25 -11.56 -10.48
CA ALA A 10 1.81 -12.19 -9.24
C ALA A 10 0.56 -13.04 -9.50
N LYS A 11 0.49 -14.18 -8.81
CA LYS A 11 -0.76 -14.92 -8.61
C LYS A 11 -1.43 -14.33 -7.38
N VAL A 12 -2.66 -13.80 -7.52
CA VAL A 12 -3.37 -13.14 -6.43
C VAL A 12 -4.51 -14.04 -5.94
N SER A 13 -4.47 -14.42 -4.66
CA SER A 13 -5.61 -14.97 -3.93
C SER A 13 -6.22 -13.90 -3.04
N ILE A 14 -7.53 -14.00 -2.79
CA ILE A 14 -8.22 -13.19 -1.78
C ILE A 14 -8.53 -14.14 -0.64
N GLY A 15 -8.03 -13.83 0.56
CA GLY A 15 -8.38 -14.57 1.77
C GLY A 15 -9.69 -14.09 2.38
N GLU A 16 -10.17 -14.83 3.37
CA GLU A 16 -11.38 -14.47 4.11
C GLU A 16 -11.23 -13.13 4.84
N PRO A 17 -12.32 -12.35 4.97
CA PRO A 17 -12.33 -11.14 5.78
C PRO A 17 -11.93 -11.43 7.22
N LYS A 18 -11.07 -10.56 7.78
CA LYS A 18 -10.66 -10.62 9.19
C LYS A 18 -10.90 -9.28 9.85
N ALA A 19 -11.32 -9.31 11.11
CA ALA A 19 -11.40 -8.10 11.92
C ALA A 19 -10.00 -7.48 12.10
N LEU A 20 -9.92 -6.15 12.12
CA LEU A 20 -8.68 -5.47 12.47
C LEU A 20 -8.30 -5.78 13.93
N PRO A 21 -7.00 -5.92 14.24
CA PRO A 21 -6.56 -6.23 15.59
C PRO A 21 -6.91 -5.07 16.54
N LYS A 22 -7.61 -5.38 17.64
CA LYS A 22 -8.00 -4.39 18.66
C LYS A 22 -6.79 -3.62 19.22
N SER A 23 -5.64 -4.29 19.33
CA SER A 23 -4.37 -3.68 19.77
C SER A 23 -3.83 -2.58 18.84
N ALA A 24 -4.29 -2.54 17.59
CA ALA A 24 -3.94 -1.47 16.65
C ALA A 24 -4.90 -0.27 16.71
N TYR A 25 -6.03 -0.37 17.43
CA TYR A 25 -6.97 0.74 17.51
C TYR A 25 -6.37 1.90 18.31
N TYR A 26 -6.55 3.12 17.79
CA TYR A 26 -6.13 4.38 18.39
C TYR A 26 -7.38 5.21 18.73
N PRO A 27 -7.87 5.12 19.99
CA PRO A 27 -9.12 5.75 20.40
C PRO A 27 -9.21 7.27 20.15
N PRO A 28 -8.16 8.09 20.42
CA PRO A 28 -8.30 9.55 20.35
C PRO A 28 -8.72 10.09 18.99
N ARG A 29 -8.45 9.35 17.91
CA ARG A 29 -8.81 9.73 16.53
C ARG A 29 -9.63 8.66 15.81
N ARG A 30 -10.12 7.65 16.54
CA ARG A 30 -11.01 6.58 16.05
C ARG A 30 -10.49 5.89 14.78
N ARG A 31 -9.20 5.55 14.76
CA ARG A 31 -8.52 4.94 13.61
C ARG A 31 -7.52 3.88 14.02
N TYR A 32 -6.89 3.20 13.06
CA TYR A 32 -5.96 2.11 13.34
C TYR A 32 -4.51 2.45 12.99
N ARG A 33 -3.60 2.09 13.88
CA ARG A 33 -2.15 2.21 13.70
C ARG A 33 -1.66 1.21 12.66
N ALA A 34 -1.34 1.69 11.48
CA ALA A 34 -0.97 0.89 10.32
C ALA A 34 0.31 0.07 10.59
N ASP A 35 1.26 0.63 11.35
CA ASP A 35 2.46 -0.04 11.83
C ASP A 35 2.12 -1.28 12.67
N ARG A 36 1.11 -1.20 13.55
CA ARG A 36 0.63 -2.33 14.34
C ARG A 36 -0.18 -3.33 13.50
N VAL A 37 -0.96 -2.84 12.52
CA VAL A 37 -1.70 -3.71 11.60
C VAL A 37 -0.76 -4.56 10.76
N ILE A 38 0.29 -3.97 10.16
CA ILE A 38 1.24 -4.76 9.37
C ILE A 38 2.04 -5.73 10.24
N ALA A 39 2.42 -5.35 11.46
CA ALA A 39 3.09 -6.26 12.40
C ALA A 39 2.23 -7.48 12.75
N TRP A 40 0.92 -7.28 12.92
CA TRP A 40 -0.05 -8.35 13.12
C TRP A 40 -0.27 -9.21 11.86
N LEU A 41 -0.21 -8.61 10.66
CA LEU A 41 -0.31 -9.35 9.40
C LEU A 41 0.95 -10.17 9.09
N GLU A 42 2.13 -9.71 9.51
CA GLU A 42 3.42 -10.30 9.13
C GLU A 42 3.64 -11.78 9.44
N PRO A 43 3.11 -12.38 10.51
CA PRO A 43 3.22 -13.82 10.72
C PRO A 43 2.10 -14.64 10.04
N GLN A 44 1.12 -14.01 9.39
CA GLN A 44 -0.07 -14.71 8.91
C GLN A 44 0.02 -15.27 7.48
N GLY A 45 -0.32 -16.54 7.33
CA GLY A 45 -0.40 -17.20 6.02
C GLY A 45 0.96 -17.43 5.37
N THR A 46 0.95 -18.08 4.21
CA THR A 46 2.17 -18.59 3.55
C THR A 46 2.55 -17.83 2.28
N SER A 47 1.79 -16.80 1.90
CA SER A 47 2.07 -16.01 0.70
C SER A 47 3.34 -15.18 0.82
N GLN A 48 4.09 -15.05 -0.29
CA GLN A 48 5.33 -14.27 -0.36
C GLN A 48 5.16 -12.80 0.03
N LYS A 49 3.98 -12.23 -0.24
CA LYS A 49 3.54 -10.87 0.11
C LYS A 49 2.08 -10.92 0.56
N VAL A 50 1.71 -10.05 1.50
CA VAL A 50 0.34 -9.89 2.00
C VAL A 50 -0.03 -8.40 2.02
N LEU A 51 -1.21 -8.08 1.51
CA LEU A 51 -1.77 -6.74 1.53
C LEU A 51 -3.12 -6.78 2.27
N GLY A 52 -3.18 -6.20 3.45
CA GLY A 52 -4.44 -5.94 4.15
C GLY A 52 -5.20 -4.82 3.47
N LEU A 53 -6.50 -5.00 3.28
CA LEU A 53 -7.40 -3.97 2.75
C LEU A 53 -8.40 -3.59 3.82
N THR A 54 -8.62 -2.29 4.04
CA THR A 54 -9.58 -1.82 5.04
C THR A 54 -10.35 -0.58 4.57
N LYS A 55 -11.55 -0.41 5.13
CA LYS A 55 -12.35 0.82 5.00
C LYS A 55 -12.14 1.79 6.17
N SER A 56 -11.44 1.38 7.22
CA SER A 56 -11.14 2.23 8.38
C SER A 56 -9.99 3.20 8.06
N ASP A 57 -10.02 4.41 8.64
CA ASP A 57 -8.85 5.30 8.58
C ASP A 57 -7.64 4.64 9.26
N ILE A 58 -6.45 4.94 8.75
CA ILE A 58 -5.20 4.41 9.26
C ILE A 58 -4.14 5.49 9.41
N SER A 59 -3.15 5.22 10.26
CA SER A 59 -2.14 6.20 10.63
C SER A 59 -0.83 5.58 11.09
N VAL A 60 0.22 6.39 11.09
CA VAL A 60 1.56 6.04 11.60
C VAL A 60 2.20 7.22 12.32
N PRO A 61 3.19 7.00 13.19
CA PRO A 61 4.05 8.08 13.66
C PRO A 61 4.88 8.61 12.49
N SER A 62 4.69 9.88 12.14
CA SER A 62 5.42 10.49 11.03
C SER A 62 5.37 12.02 11.12
N ARG A 63 6.38 12.70 10.58
CA ARG A 63 6.42 14.16 10.45
C ARG A 63 6.17 14.92 11.76
N GLY A 64 6.69 14.41 12.89
CA GLY A 64 6.48 15.01 14.21
C GLY A 64 5.10 14.74 14.83
N HIS A 65 4.23 13.99 14.15
CA HIS A 65 2.92 13.60 14.68
C HIS A 65 2.94 12.13 15.10
N ALA A 66 2.46 11.84 16.32
CA ALA A 66 2.33 10.47 16.81
C ALA A 66 1.28 9.62 16.05
N ASP A 67 0.43 10.28 15.26
CA ASP A 67 -0.74 9.70 14.63
C ASP A 67 -1.08 10.42 13.30
N TRP A 68 -0.13 10.39 12.36
CA TRP A 68 -0.26 10.96 11.02
C TRP A 68 -1.11 10.05 10.13
N GLY A 69 -2.19 10.58 9.57
CA GLY A 69 -3.10 9.82 8.70
C GLY A 69 -2.49 9.48 7.34
N VAL A 70 -2.65 8.23 6.89
CA VAL A 70 -2.08 7.73 5.63
C VAL A 70 -3.11 6.95 4.81
N GLY A 71 -2.89 6.85 3.50
CA GLY A 71 -3.69 5.99 2.61
C GLY A 71 -3.24 4.53 2.66
N GLY A 72 -1.98 4.28 2.97
CA GLY A 72 -1.39 2.96 3.06
C GLY A 72 -0.10 3.00 3.88
N PHE A 73 0.39 1.81 4.22
CA PHE A 73 1.68 1.64 4.88
C PHE A 73 2.25 0.25 4.58
N ALA A 74 3.56 0.17 4.44
CA ALA A 74 4.26 -1.06 4.12
C ALA A 74 5.62 -1.14 4.81
N GLY A 75 6.04 -2.36 5.17
CA GLY A 75 7.43 -2.60 5.52
C GLY A 75 8.28 -2.72 4.26
N ILE A 76 9.28 -1.85 4.11
CA ILE A 76 10.17 -1.87 2.93
C ILE A 76 10.94 -3.19 2.89
N GLY A 77 10.78 -3.95 1.80
CA GLY A 77 11.36 -5.28 1.61
C GLY A 77 10.76 -6.37 2.51
N LYS A 78 9.82 -6.01 3.40
CA LYS A 78 9.08 -6.95 4.26
C LYS A 78 7.90 -7.54 3.50
N ARG A 79 7.10 -8.38 4.14
CA ARG A 79 6.06 -9.17 3.47
C ARG A 79 4.69 -8.51 3.56
N ALA A 80 4.41 -7.72 4.58
CA ALA A 80 3.12 -7.12 4.83
C ALA A 80 3.04 -5.64 4.45
N ALA A 81 1.87 -5.29 3.92
CA ALA A 81 1.40 -3.95 3.71
C ALA A 81 -0.08 -3.85 4.11
N VAL A 82 -0.57 -2.62 4.29
CA VAL A 82 -1.99 -2.31 4.46
C VAL A 82 -2.36 -1.11 3.61
N ALA A 83 -3.50 -1.15 2.93
CA ALA A 83 -4.08 -0.03 2.21
C ALA A 83 -5.50 0.24 2.72
N SER A 84 -5.84 1.52 2.87
CA SER A 84 -7.16 2.00 3.29
C SER A 84 -7.85 2.78 2.19
N SER A 85 -9.12 2.42 1.94
CA SER A 85 -10.00 3.18 1.05
C SER A 85 -10.71 4.35 1.74
N PHE A 86 -10.51 4.54 3.05
CA PHE A 86 -11.18 5.60 3.83
C PHE A 86 -10.91 6.97 3.23
N ARG A 87 -9.63 7.27 2.98
CA ARG A 87 -9.21 8.57 2.45
C ARG A 87 -9.51 8.68 0.97
N THR A 88 -9.42 7.59 0.21
CA THR A 88 -9.78 7.58 -1.22
C THR A 88 -11.29 7.74 -1.46
N ARG A 89 -12.12 7.73 -0.40
CA ARG A 89 -13.58 7.92 -0.48
C ARG A 89 -14.27 6.94 -1.44
N GLY A 90 -13.74 5.73 -1.54
CA GLY A 90 -14.28 4.70 -2.43
C GLY A 90 -13.85 4.80 -3.90
N ASP A 91 -13.03 5.79 -4.28
CA ASP A 91 -12.38 5.80 -5.59
C ASP A 91 -11.47 4.58 -5.72
N LEU A 92 -11.87 3.64 -6.57
CA LEU A 92 -11.21 2.35 -6.77
C LEU A 92 -9.92 2.49 -7.59
N GLU A 93 -9.80 3.49 -8.46
CA GLU A 93 -8.58 3.72 -9.23
C GLU A 93 -7.50 4.26 -8.29
N CYS A 94 -7.85 5.29 -7.51
CA CYS A 94 -6.98 5.85 -6.49
C CYS A 94 -6.59 4.79 -5.44
N PHE A 95 -7.54 3.96 -5.00
CA PHE A 95 -7.25 2.86 -4.08
C PHE A 95 -6.35 1.78 -4.71
N GLY A 96 -6.54 1.50 -6.00
CA GLY A 96 -5.68 0.61 -6.76
C GLY A 96 -4.23 1.11 -6.84
N GLU A 97 -4.03 2.41 -7.04
CA GLU A 97 -2.71 3.04 -7.02
C GLU A 97 -2.04 2.93 -5.64
N VAL A 98 -2.77 3.20 -4.56
CA VAL A 98 -2.26 3.02 -3.19
C VAL A 98 -1.84 1.56 -2.97
N ALA A 99 -2.70 0.59 -3.31
CA ALA A 99 -2.37 -0.82 -3.18
C ALA A 99 -1.10 -1.21 -3.96
N VAL A 100 -0.94 -0.70 -5.18
CA VAL A 100 0.24 -0.95 -6.01
C VAL A 100 1.50 -0.29 -5.44
N HIS A 101 1.38 0.93 -4.92
CA HIS A 101 2.45 1.66 -4.25
C HIS A 101 2.95 0.90 -3.02
N GLU A 102 2.04 0.50 -2.13
CA GLU A 102 2.41 -0.21 -0.90
C GLU A 102 3.04 -1.58 -1.20
N LEU A 103 2.52 -2.32 -2.20
CA LEU A 103 3.20 -3.53 -2.64
C LEU A 103 4.59 -3.25 -3.21
N GLY A 104 4.79 -2.14 -3.93
CA GLY A 104 6.11 -1.73 -4.41
C GLY A 104 7.13 -1.59 -3.28
N HIS A 105 6.71 -1.04 -2.14
CA HIS A 105 7.52 -1.01 -0.92
C HIS A 105 7.86 -2.41 -0.40
N THR A 106 6.88 -3.31 -0.33
CA THR A 106 7.14 -4.71 0.10
C THR A 106 8.13 -5.42 -0.83
N LEU A 107 8.22 -5.02 -2.09
CA LEU A 107 9.18 -5.51 -3.08
C LEU A 107 10.58 -4.86 -2.97
N GLY A 108 10.78 -3.99 -1.96
CA GLY A 108 12.06 -3.37 -1.63
C GLY A 108 12.27 -1.97 -2.20
N ARG A 109 11.27 -1.38 -2.86
CA ARG A 109 11.44 -0.05 -3.49
C ARG A 109 11.09 1.06 -2.50
N PRO A 110 12.02 1.96 -2.11
CA PRO A 110 11.67 3.17 -1.35
C PRO A 110 10.96 4.19 -2.24
N HIS A 111 10.52 5.30 -1.63
CA HIS A 111 9.92 6.41 -2.37
C HIS A 111 10.81 6.87 -3.53
N CYS A 112 10.18 7.22 -4.64
CA CYS A 112 10.84 7.72 -5.84
C CYS A 112 10.73 9.25 -5.94
N PRO A 113 11.83 9.97 -6.23
CA PRO A 113 11.76 11.43 -6.42
C PRO A 113 11.09 11.82 -7.75
N THR A 114 11.05 10.91 -8.74
CA THR A 114 10.52 11.19 -10.08
C THR A 114 9.04 11.57 -10.02
N ARG A 115 8.73 12.78 -10.51
CA ARG A 115 7.34 13.26 -10.61
C ARG A 115 6.51 12.30 -11.46
N GLY A 116 5.26 12.06 -11.05
CA GLY A 116 4.35 11.15 -11.72
C GLY A 116 4.59 9.66 -11.46
N CYS A 117 5.74 9.25 -10.92
CA CYS A 117 5.98 7.83 -10.61
C CYS A 117 5.02 7.34 -9.52
N THR A 118 4.45 6.15 -9.69
CA THR A 118 3.59 5.49 -8.69
C THR A 118 4.29 5.37 -7.34
N MET A 119 5.62 5.18 -7.31
CA MET A 119 6.38 5.10 -6.05
C MET A 119 6.71 6.47 -5.43
N ARG A 120 6.23 7.59 -5.96
CA ARG A 120 6.47 8.91 -5.37
C ARG A 120 5.59 9.12 -4.14
N ASP A 121 6.20 9.57 -3.04
CA ASP A 121 5.47 9.96 -1.82
C ASP A 121 4.38 10.99 -2.17
N ALA A 122 3.15 10.72 -1.71
CA ALA A 122 2.03 11.63 -1.85
C ALA A 122 2.01 12.70 -0.73
N GLN A 123 2.92 12.62 0.24
CA GLN A 123 3.14 13.59 1.32
C GLN A 123 1.88 13.85 2.15
N GLY A 124 1.13 12.79 2.44
CA GLY A 124 -0.15 12.86 3.16
C GLY A 124 -1.33 13.34 2.31
N LYS A 125 -1.11 13.71 1.05
CA LYS A 125 -2.16 13.87 0.04
C LYS A 125 -2.49 12.48 -0.53
N LEU A 126 -3.66 12.36 -1.11
CA LEU A 126 -3.98 11.20 -1.94
C LEU A 126 -3.35 11.37 -3.32
N PRO A 127 -3.15 10.29 -4.10
CA PRO A 127 -2.74 10.37 -5.50
C PRO A 127 -3.80 11.01 -6.44
N ILE A 128 -4.65 11.91 -5.91
CA ILE A 128 -5.69 12.65 -6.64
C ILE A 128 -5.09 13.24 -7.92
N GLY A 129 -5.68 12.86 -9.06
CA GLY A 129 -5.32 13.38 -10.38
C GLY A 129 -4.14 12.69 -11.07
N ARG A 130 -3.62 11.56 -10.55
CA ARG A 130 -2.58 10.79 -11.25
C ARG A 130 -3.10 9.64 -12.10
N SER A 131 -4.29 9.09 -11.79
CA SER A 131 -5.11 8.04 -12.47
C SER A 131 -4.40 7.03 -13.39
N ARG A 132 -3.10 6.80 -13.18
CA ARG A 132 -2.24 6.03 -14.05
C ARG A 132 -1.11 5.49 -13.21
N ILE A 133 -1.21 4.19 -12.95
CA ILE A 133 -0.07 3.39 -12.49
C ILE A 133 1.03 3.50 -13.56
N TRP A 134 2.12 4.16 -13.21
CA TRP A 134 3.26 4.38 -14.07
C TRP A 134 4.56 4.38 -13.26
N PHE A 135 5.52 3.57 -13.71
CA PHE A 135 6.85 3.50 -13.14
C PHE A 135 7.85 4.16 -14.08
N CYS A 136 8.66 5.07 -13.54
CA CYS A 136 9.83 5.60 -14.25
C CYS A 136 10.89 4.52 -14.46
N ASP A 137 11.88 4.79 -15.31
CA ASP A 137 12.91 3.81 -15.66
C ASP A 137 13.71 3.30 -14.45
N LEU A 138 13.96 4.15 -13.45
CA LEU A 138 14.62 3.75 -12.21
C LEU A 138 13.80 2.68 -11.46
N CYS A 139 12.50 2.90 -11.32
CA CYS A 139 11.61 1.93 -10.68
C CYS A 139 11.44 0.68 -11.55
N ARG A 140 11.36 0.82 -12.88
CA ARG A 140 11.27 -0.31 -13.81
C ARG A 140 12.49 -1.21 -13.73
N ARG A 141 13.71 -0.65 -13.65
CA ARG A 141 14.94 -1.44 -13.48
C ARG A 141 14.95 -2.21 -12.16
N GLN A 142 14.57 -1.56 -11.05
CA GLN A 142 14.62 -2.21 -9.73
C GLN A 142 13.47 -3.21 -9.50
N LEU A 143 12.26 -2.89 -9.98
CA LEU A 143 11.10 -3.75 -9.86
C LEU A 143 10.93 -4.71 -11.05
N GLY A 144 11.84 -4.70 -12.03
CA GLY A 144 11.64 -5.31 -13.35
C GLY A 144 11.24 -6.79 -13.30
N ARG A 145 11.85 -7.58 -12.40
CA ARG A 145 11.50 -8.99 -12.21
C ARG A 145 10.05 -9.20 -11.74
N TRP A 146 9.49 -8.18 -11.08
CA TRP A 146 8.13 -8.19 -10.55
C TRP A 146 7.12 -7.55 -11.47
N LEU A 147 7.50 -6.64 -12.37
CA LEU A 147 6.55 -5.91 -13.22
C LEU A 147 6.10 -6.74 -14.42
N ARG A 148 4.82 -6.67 -14.76
CA ARG A 148 4.35 -7.16 -16.06
C ARG A 148 4.87 -6.24 -17.18
N PRO A 149 5.22 -6.80 -18.36
CA PRO A 149 5.50 -6.00 -19.54
C PRO A 149 4.32 -5.07 -19.85
N SER A 150 4.61 -3.85 -20.31
CA SER A 150 3.57 -2.95 -20.79
C SER A 150 3.10 -3.43 -22.17
N GLY A 151 1.84 -3.90 -22.30
CA GLY A 151 1.25 -4.24 -23.61
C GLY A 151 0.78 -5.69 -23.83
N THR A 152 0.25 -6.37 -22.79
CA THR A 152 -0.57 -7.59 -22.96
C THR A 152 -2.00 -7.32 -22.55
#